data_AF-A0AAP5JT88-F1
#
_entry.id   AF-A0AAP5JT88-F1
#
_cell.length_a   1.000
_cell.length_b   1.000
_cell.length_c   1.000
_cell.angle_alpha   90.00
_cell.angle_beta   90.00
_cell.angle_gamma   90.00
#
_symmetry.space_group_name_H-M   'P 1'
#
loop_
_entity.id
_entity.type
_entity.pdbx_description
1 polymer ?
#
loop_
_entity_poly.entity_id
_entity_poly.type
_entity_poly.pdbx_seq_one_letter_code
_entity_poly.pdbx_strand_id
1 'polypeptide(L)'
;MKKKFLSLAVACSLALSAVPYNALAASSVTEIDKQLGDLKNQQSEAEKKSKEAQDKTGQIQSEKAQVNKDINAIINELNATNEKLDDLNVQIATVTGNLEENAKQLDDAEKRVEARDQKLKSRVKVMYQTDSSSYIDVVLSSTSLTDFFDRMNALKSIVGQDKDLLEANKQDRDLIAQKKKEVENQLAEVKTLYAKTNDIKATLVAQEKRKASEGCFTLRQ
;
A
#
# COMPACT_ATOMS: atom_id res chain seq x y z
N MET A 1 -3.08 47.62 -2.78
CA MET A 1 -3.86 48.83 -3.19
C MET A 1 -5.31 48.57 -2.80
N LYS A 2 -5.91 49.21 -1.80
CA LYS A 2 -6.42 50.59 -1.79
C LYS A 2 -6.65 51.03 -0.32
N LYS A 3 -6.01 52.11 0.10
CA LYS A 3 -6.32 52.81 1.36
C LYS A 3 -7.50 53.74 1.09
N LYS A 4 -8.54 53.72 1.93
CA LYS A 4 -9.57 54.76 1.97
C LYS A 4 -9.36 55.59 3.23
N PHE A 5 -8.69 56.72 3.07
CA PHE A 5 -8.73 57.87 3.98
C PHE A 5 -9.56 58.93 3.28
N LEU A 6 -10.65 59.38 3.93
CA LEU A 6 -11.44 60.56 3.57
C LEU A 6 -12.42 60.78 4.75
N SER A 7 -12.62 61.92 5.40
CA SER A 7 -11.98 63.22 5.51
C SER A 7 -12.72 63.89 6.68
N LEU A 8 -12.04 64.52 7.63
CA LEU A 8 -12.71 65.46 8.55
C LEU A 8 -11.99 66.80 8.45
N ALA A 9 -12.57 67.68 7.63
CA ALA A 9 -12.14 69.05 7.45
C ALA A 9 -12.68 69.89 8.61
N VAL A 10 -11.79 70.54 9.37
CA VAL A 10 -12.16 71.68 10.21
C VAL A 10 -11.28 72.86 9.79
N ALA A 11 -11.86 73.72 8.96
CA ALA A 11 -11.31 75.02 8.63
C ALA A 11 -11.65 75.99 9.79
N CYS A 12 -10.64 76.49 10.50
CA CYS A 12 -10.77 77.64 11.37
C CYS A 12 -9.94 78.78 10.79
N SER A 13 -10.60 79.66 10.03
CA SER A 13 -10.08 80.95 9.61
C SER A 13 -9.93 81.89 10.82
N LEU A 14 -8.70 82.33 11.07
CA LEU A 14 -8.33 83.34 12.05
C LEU A 14 -8.88 84.72 11.62
N ALA A 15 -9.75 85.31 12.44
CA ALA A 15 -10.01 86.76 12.43
C ALA A 15 -9.70 87.30 13.83
N LEU A 16 -8.63 88.08 13.90
CA LEU A 16 -8.04 88.70 15.09
C LEU A 16 -8.68 90.09 15.29
N SER A 17 -9.38 90.32 16.41
CA SER A 17 -9.67 91.68 16.88
C SER A 17 -9.66 91.71 18.41
N ALA A 18 -8.83 92.59 18.95
CA ALA A 18 -8.34 92.63 20.32
C ALA A 18 -9.37 93.08 21.37
N VAL A 19 -9.49 92.31 22.46
CA VAL A 19 -10.13 92.65 23.74
C VAL A 19 -9.30 91.95 24.84
N PRO A 20 -9.01 92.53 26.02
CA PRO A 20 -8.02 91.97 26.94
C PRO A 20 -8.52 90.68 27.61
N TYR A 21 -7.99 89.53 27.17
CA TYR A 21 -8.38 88.17 27.59
C TYR A 21 -7.65 87.69 28.86
N ASN A 22 -7.85 88.35 30.01
CA ASN A 22 -7.24 87.91 31.27
C ASN A 22 -8.29 87.66 32.36
N ALA A 23 -9.30 86.81 32.11
CA ALA A 23 -10.19 86.31 33.19
C ALA A 23 -11.06 85.09 32.83
N LEU A 24 -11.16 84.68 31.56
CA LEU A 24 -12.03 83.56 31.13
C LEU A 24 -11.29 82.37 30.50
N ALA A 25 -9.97 82.32 30.64
CA ALA A 25 -9.11 81.28 30.03
C ALA A 25 -8.70 80.15 30.99
N ALA A 26 -8.86 80.31 32.31
CA ALA A 26 -8.33 79.33 33.27
C ALA A 26 -9.16 78.03 33.32
N SER A 27 -10.50 78.11 33.24
CA SER A 27 -11.37 76.93 33.27
C SER A 27 -11.39 76.16 31.95
N SER A 28 -11.16 76.82 30.81
CA SER A 28 -11.09 76.18 29.49
C SER A 28 -9.74 75.55 29.20
N VAL A 29 -8.63 76.15 29.65
CA VAL A 29 -7.28 75.57 29.50
C VAL A 29 -7.13 74.29 30.33
N THR A 30 -7.65 74.26 31.56
CA THR A 30 -7.59 73.07 32.42
C THR A 30 -8.39 71.89 31.85
N GLU A 31 -9.54 72.16 31.22
CA GLU A 31 -10.36 71.14 30.54
C GLU A 31 -9.67 70.62 29.26
N ILE A 32 -9.03 71.52 28.50
CA ILE A 32 -8.25 71.17 27.30
C ILE A 32 -7.04 70.30 27.66
N ASP A 33 -6.30 70.64 28.71
CA ASP A 33 -5.14 69.84 29.17
C ASP A 33 -5.56 68.44 29.61
N LYS A 34 -6.72 68.31 30.27
CA LYS A 34 -7.30 67.01 30.63
C LYS A 34 -7.67 66.19 29.39
N GLN A 35 -8.36 66.80 28.42
CA GLN A 35 -8.71 66.14 27.16
C GLN A 35 -7.47 65.72 26.36
N LEU A 36 -6.41 66.53 26.37
CA LEU A 36 -5.13 66.22 25.72
C LEU A 36 -4.44 65.02 26.39
N GLY A 37 -4.48 64.95 27.72
CA GLY A 37 -4.00 63.81 28.50
C GLY A 37 -4.77 62.53 28.19
N ASP A 38 -6.10 62.60 28.15
CA ASP A 38 -6.96 61.47 27.80
C ASP A 38 -6.74 60.98 26.37
N LEU A 39 -6.59 61.91 25.40
CA LEU A 39 -6.26 61.56 24.01
C LEU A 39 -4.89 60.89 23.90
N LYS A 40 -3.90 61.36 24.65
CA LYS A 40 -2.54 60.78 24.67
C LYS A 40 -2.55 59.37 25.27
N ASN A 41 -3.35 59.14 26.31
CA ASN A 41 -3.55 57.82 26.88
C ASN A 41 -4.26 56.88 25.89
N GLN A 42 -5.33 57.34 25.23
CA GLN A 42 -6.02 56.58 24.19
C GLN A 42 -5.11 56.24 23.01
N GLN A 43 -4.26 57.18 22.58
CA GLN A 43 -3.25 56.94 21.55
C GLN A 43 -2.27 55.84 21.99
N SER A 44 -1.74 55.92 23.21
CA SER A 44 -0.81 54.91 23.73
C SER A 44 -1.46 53.52 23.85
N GLU A 45 -2.72 53.45 24.27
CA GLU A 45 -3.47 52.19 24.31
C GLU A 45 -3.73 51.62 22.92
N ALA A 46 -4.07 52.47 21.94
CA ALA A 46 -4.29 52.07 20.56
C ALA A 46 -2.99 51.55 19.91
N GLU A 47 -1.86 52.21 20.17
CA GLU A 47 -0.53 51.76 19.72
C GLU A 47 -0.16 50.40 20.34
N LYS A 48 -0.41 50.20 21.64
CA LYS A 48 -0.19 48.92 22.31
C LYS A 48 -1.05 47.81 21.71
N LYS A 49 -2.35 48.05 21.53
CA LYS A 49 -3.28 47.10 20.87
C LYS A 49 -2.87 46.80 19.43
N SER A 50 -2.39 47.81 18.69
CA SER A 50 -1.91 47.64 17.32
C SER A 50 -0.68 46.73 17.28
N LYS A 51 0.27 46.91 18.21
CA LYS A 51 1.47 46.08 18.31
C LYS A 51 1.12 44.64 18.71
N GLU A 52 0.27 44.45 19.72
CA GLU A 52 -0.22 43.12 20.10
C GLU A 52 -0.93 42.40 18.95
N ALA A 53 -1.72 43.12 18.15
CA ALA A 53 -2.37 42.56 16.97
C ALA A 53 -1.38 42.19 15.85
N GLN A 54 -0.33 42.99 15.64
CA GLN A 54 0.75 42.68 14.70
C GLN A 54 1.53 41.44 15.13
N ASP A 55 1.90 41.35 16.41
CA ASP A 55 2.62 40.20 16.96
C ASP A 55 1.78 38.92 16.84
N LYS A 56 0.49 38.98 17.18
CA LYS A 56 -0.45 37.86 16.97
C LYS A 56 -0.57 37.47 15.49
N THR A 57 -0.63 38.44 14.58
CA THR A 57 -0.68 38.16 13.15
C THR A 57 0.58 37.45 12.67
N GLY A 58 1.75 37.89 13.13
CA GLY A 58 3.03 37.24 12.81
C GLY A 58 3.08 35.81 13.34
N GLN A 59 2.63 35.59 14.58
CA GLN A 59 2.55 34.25 15.17
C GLN A 59 1.62 33.34 14.36
N ILE A 60 0.40 33.78 14.04
CA ILE A 60 -0.57 33.01 13.23
C ILE A 60 0.00 32.68 11.85
N GLN A 61 0.71 33.60 11.20
CA GLN A 61 1.35 33.34 9.91
C GLN A 61 2.44 32.26 10.01
N SER A 62 3.25 32.30 11.07
CA SER A 62 4.27 31.28 11.33
C SER A 62 3.64 29.91 11.61
N GLU A 63 2.59 29.86 12.45
CA GLU A 63 1.83 28.63 12.72
C GLU A 63 1.22 28.06 11.45
N LYS A 64 0.61 28.90 10.60
CA LYS A 64 0.06 28.49 9.30
C LYS A 64 1.13 27.92 8.37
N ALA A 65 2.31 28.53 8.32
CA ALA A 65 3.41 28.03 7.51
C ALA A 65 3.89 26.65 7.99
N GLN A 66 3.98 26.47 9.31
CA GLN A 66 4.36 25.19 9.91
C GLN A 66 3.31 24.10 9.63
N VAL A 67 2.02 24.38 9.85
CA VAL A 67 0.95 23.42 9.56
C VAL A 67 0.91 23.03 8.07
N ASN A 68 1.13 23.98 7.15
CA ASN A 68 1.22 23.64 5.72
C ASN A 68 2.40 22.70 5.41
N LYS A 69 3.52 22.88 6.10
CA LYS A 69 4.68 21.99 5.95
C LYS A 69 4.36 20.58 6.46
N ASP A 70 3.68 20.48 7.59
CA ASP A 70 3.30 19.20 8.21
C ASP A 70 2.26 18.47 7.35
N ILE A 71 1.25 19.18 6.81
CA ILE A 71 0.29 18.64 5.83
C ILE A 71 1.00 18.08 4.59
N ASN A 72 1.96 18.82 4.03
CA ASN A 72 2.72 18.36 2.86
C ASN A 72 3.56 17.11 3.17
N ALA A 73 4.16 17.04 4.36
CA ALA A 73 4.87 15.84 4.81
C ALA A 73 3.93 14.63 4.91
N ILE A 74 2.75 14.80 5.50
CA ILE A 74 1.73 13.74 5.61
C ILE A 74 1.25 13.29 4.21
N ILE A 75 1.08 14.22 3.26
CA ILE A 75 0.72 13.87 1.87
C ILE A 75 1.79 13.00 1.22
N ASN A 76 3.07 13.35 1.40
CA ASN A 76 4.17 12.55 0.84
C ASN A 76 4.23 11.16 1.48
N GLU A 77 4.02 11.05 2.80
CA GLU A 77 3.92 9.76 3.48
C GLU A 77 2.73 8.92 2.99
N LEU A 78 1.57 9.54 2.76
CA LEU A 78 0.40 8.88 2.18
C LEU A 78 0.68 8.34 0.79
N ASN A 79 1.32 9.13 -0.08
CA ASN A 79 1.67 8.69 -1.44
C ASN A 79 2.63 7.49 -1.39
N ALA A 80 3.69 7.57 -0.60
CA ALA A 80 4.64 6.46 -0.43
C ALA A 80 3.98 5.20 0.17
N THR A 81 2.98 5.37 1.04
CA THR A 81 2.23 4.26 1.64
C THR A 81 1.27 3.62 0.62
N ASN A 82 0.63 4.42 -0.24
CA ASN A 82 -0.18 3.93 -1.35
C ASN A 82 0.66 3.16 -2.38
N GLU A 83 1.82 3.68 -2.77
CA GLU A 83 2.72 2.98 -3.70
C GLU A 83 3.14 1.60 -3.16
N LYS A 84 3.45 1.51 -1.86
CA LYS A 84 3.73 0.22 -1.21
C LYS A 84 2.52 -0.71 -1.19
N LEU A 85 1.31 -0.18 -1.03
CA LEU A 85 0.08 -0.96 -1.07
C LEU A 85 -0.12 -1.55 -2.47
N ASP A 86 0.07 -0.74 -3.50
CA ASP A 86 -0.06 -1.16 -4.90
C ASP A 86 0.97 -2.23 -5.26
N ASP A 87 2.23 -2.05 -4.85
CA ASP A 87 3.28 -3.06 -5.02
C ASP A 87 2.93 -4.38 -4.32
N LEU A 88 2.45 -4.34 -3.08
CA LEU A 88 1.98 -5.54 -2.38
C LEU A 88 0.81 -6.23 -3.10
N ASN A 89 -0.14 -5.46 -3.66
CA ASN A 89 -1.26 -6.03 -4.41
C ASN A 89 -0.76 -6.74 -5.69
N VAL A 90 0.22 -6.17 -6.39
CA VAL A 90 0.85 -6.80 -7.56
C VAL A 90 1.59 -8.09 -7.16
N GLN A 91 2.33 -8.06 -6.05
CA GLN A 91 2.99 -9.26 -5.52
C GLN A 91 1.98 -10.35 -5.15
N ILE A 92 0.88 -10.00 -4.46
CA ILE A 92 -0.19 -10.94 -4.11
C ILE A 92 -0.79 -11.57 -5.37
N ALA A 93 -1.14 -10.76 -6.38
CA ALA A 93 -1.70 -11.26 -7.63
C ALA A 93 -0.75 -12.23 -8.34
N THR A 94 0.55 -11.89 -8.38
CA THR A 94 1.59 -12.72 -9.00
C THR A 94 1.76 -14.05 -8.27
N VAL A 95 1.92 -14.02 -6.94
CA VAL A 95 2.14 -15.25 -6.15
C VAL A 95 0.88 -16.13 -6.16
N THR A 96 -0.31 -15.53 -6.13
CA THR A 96 -1.58 -16.27 -6.22
C THR A 96 -1.76 -16.94 -7.58
N GLY A 97 -1.43 -16.25 -8.68
CA GLY A 97 -1.46 -16.85 -10.02
C GLY A 97 -0.49 -18.03 -10.15
N ASN A 98 0.75 -17.88 -9.66
CA ASN A 98 1.72 -18.96 -9.65
C ASN A 98 1.29 -20.14 -8.75
N LEU A 99 0.62 -19.85 -7.63
CA LEU A 99 0.05 -20.87 -6.73
C LEU A 99 -1.04 -21.69 -7.43
N GLU A 100 -1.97 -21.02 -8.14
CA GLU A 100 -3.03 -21.71 -8.89
C GLU A 100 -2.46 -22.60 -9.99
N GLU A 101 -1.46 -22.11 -10.73
CA GLU A 101 -0.78 -22.91 -11.76
C GLU A 101 -0.08 -24.13 -11.14
N ASN A 102 0.68 -23.94 -10.05
CA ASN A 102 1.39 -25.02 -9.38
C ASN A 102 0.43 -26.05 -8.76
N ALA A 103 -0.69 -25.61 -8.20
CA ALA A 103 -1.72 -26.49 -7.67
C ALA A 103 -2.36 -27.34 -8.76
N LYS A 104 -2.61 -26.75 -9.94
CA LYS A 104 -3.12 -27.50 -11.11
C LYS A 104 -2.09 -28.50 -11.63
N GLN A 105 -0.82 -28.10 -11.78
CA GLN A 105 0.25 -29.00 -12.21
C GLN A 105 0.45 -30.16 -11.22
N LEU A 106 0.29 -29.88 -9.92
CA LEU A 106 0.32 -30.89 -8.87
C LEU A 106 -0.82 -31.90 -9.00
N ASP A 107 -2.07 -31.43 -9.13
CA ASP A 107 -3.25 -32.29 -9.31
C ASP A 107 -3.13 -33.16 -10.58
N ASP A 108 -2.69 -32.57 -11.69
CA ASP A 108 -2.45 -33.30 -12.94
C ASP A 108 -1.35 -34.36 -12.77
N ALA A 109 -0.28 -34.07 -12.03
CA ALA A 109 0.79 -35.03 -11.75
C ALA A 109 0.31 -36.17 -10.84
N GLU A 110 -0.46 -35.87 -9.79
CA GLU A 110 -1.04 -36.87 -8.90
C GLU A 110 -1.96 -37.83 -9.66
N LYS A 111 -2.81 -37.32 -10.54
CA LYS A 111 -3.66 -38.14 -11.43
C LYS A 111 -2.84 -39.01 -12.37
N ARG A 112 -1.75 -38.49 -12.95
CA ARG A 112 -0.84 -39.28 -13.80
C ARG A 112 -0.19 -40.42 -13.02
N VAL A 113 0.30 -40.15 -11.81
CA VAL A 113 0.90 -41.18 -10.94
C VAL A 113 -0.12 -42.23 -10.57
N GLU A 114 -1.34 -41.85 -10.19
CA GLU A 114 -2.40 -42.80 -9.83
C GLU A 114 -2.75 -43.72 -11.01
N ALA A 115 -2.95 -43.15 -12.20
CA ALA A 115 -3.26 -43.92 -13.41
C ALA A 115 -2.10 -44.88 -13.78
N ARG A 116 -0.85 -44.41 -13.69
CA ARG A 116 0.34 -45.23 -13.99
C ARG A 116 0.54 -46.32 -12.93
N ASP A 117 0.29 -46.04 -11.65
CA ASP A 117 0.36 -47.01 -10.56
C ASP A 117 -0.66 -48.14 -10.77
N GLN A 118 -1.89 -47.82 -11.16
CA GLN A 118 -2.91 -48.83 -11.47
C GLN A 118 -2.46 -49.74 -12.63
N LYS A 119 -1.92 -49.14 -13.70
CA LYS A 119 -1.40 -49.89 -14.86
C LYS A 119 -0.22 -50.79 -14.48
N LEU A 120 0.75 -50.26 -13.73
CA LEU A 120 1.92 -51.01 -13.26
C LEU A 120 1.49 -52.15 -12.32
N LYS A 121 0.58 -51.90 -11.36
CA LYS A 121 0.04 -52.94 -10.46
C LYS A 121 -0.64 -54.06 -11.23
N SER A 122 -1.45 -53.73 -12.24
CA SER A 122 -2.11 -54.73 -13.09
C SER A 122 -1.08 -55.58 -13.84
N ARG A 123 -0.06 -54.95 -14.44
CA ARG A 123 1.02 -55.65 -15.15
C ARG A 123 1.84 -56.57 -14.25
N VAL A 124 2.25 -56.09 -13.07
CA VAL A 124 2.96 -56.89 -12.08
C VAL A 124 2.10 -58.06 -11.59
N LYS A 125 0.79 -57.85 -11.39
CA LYS A 125 -0.14 -58.92 -11.02
C LYS A 125 -0.20 -59.99 -12.12
N VAL A 126 -0.32 -59.61 -13.39
CA VAL A 126 -0.30 -60.56 -14.51
C VAL A 126 1.03 -61.31 -14.57
N MET A 127 2.17 -60.63 -14.39
CA MET A 127 3.49 -61.25 -14.34
C MET A 127 3.67 -62.23 -13.17
N TYR A 128 3.00 -62.00 -12.04
CA TYR A 128 3.07 -62.91 -10.89
C TYR A 128 2.09 -64.09 -11.03
N GLN A 129 0.93 -63.85 -11.64
CA GLN A 129 -0.08 -64.89 -11.90
C GLN A 129 0.31 -65.81 -13.06
N THR A 130 1.15 -65.33 -13.96
CA THR A 130 1.70 -66.08 -15.09
C THR A 130 3.09 -66.56 -14.68
N ASP A 131 3.28 -67.86 -14.45
CA ASP A 131 4.60 -68.39 -14.05
C ASP A 131 5.70 -67.92 -15.02
N SER A 132 6.88 -67.58 -14.48
CA SER A 132 8.00 -67.04 -15.26
C SER A 132 8.45 -67.95 -16.42
N SER A 133 8.23 -69.26 -16.30
CA SER A 133 8.43 -70.24 -17.37
C SER A 133 7.49 -70.00 -18.56
N SER A 134 6.27 -69.54 -18.31
CA SER A 134 5.21 -69.41 -19.33
C SER A 134 5.54 -68.36 -20.39
N TYR A 135 6.27 -67.29 -20.06
CA TYR A 135 6.72 -66.30 -21.05
C TYR A 135 7.82 -66.84 -21.97
N ILE A 136 8.77 -67.58 -21.41
CA ILE A 136 9.82 -68.26 -22.18
C ILE A 136 9.18 -69.34 -23.05
N ASP A 137 8.20 -70.07 -22.52
CA ASP A 137 7.47 -71.12 -23.22
C ASP A 137 6.63 -70.57 -24.40
N VAL A 138 6.05 -69.36 -24.25
CA VAL A 138 5.34 -68.66 -25.34
C VAL A 138 6.26 -68.27 -26.49
N VAL A 139 7.53 -67.97 -26.21
CA VAL A 139 8.54 -67.67 -27.24
C VAL A 139 9.06 -68.97 -27.87
N LEU A 140 9.31 -70.01 -27.06
CA LEU A 140 9.84 -71.29 -27.52
C LEU A 140 8.81 -72.16 -28.26
N SER A 141 7.51 -71.92 -28.05
CA SER A 141 6.40 -72.56 -28.78
C SER A 141 6.12 -71.94 -30.17
N SER A 142 7.00 -71.05 -30.66
CA SER A 142 6.88 -70.43 -31.98
C SER A 142 6.88 -71.46 -33.12
N THR A 143 6.06 -71.24 -34.15
CA THR A 143 5.89 -72.20 -35.26
C THR A 143 6.94 -72.05 -36.37
N SER A 144 7.68 -70.95 -36.38
CA SER A 144 8.76 -70.65 -37.35
C SER A 144 9.81 -69.71 -36.75
N LEU A 145 10.99 -69.62 -37.37
CA LEU A 145 12.03 -68.66 -36.96
C LEU A 145 11.57 -67.20 -37.04
N THR A 146 10.72 -66.85 -38.01
CA THR A 146 10.14 -65.51 -38.11
C THR A 146 9.21 -65.21 -36.92
N ASP A 147 8.31 -66.15 -36.60
CA ASP A 147 7.40 -66.04 -35.44
C ASP A 147 8.17 -65.96 -34.11
N PHE A 148 9.29 -66.67 -33.99
CA PHE A 148 10.20 -66.56 -32.84
C PHE A 148 10.74 -65.12 -32.69
N PHE A 149 11.29 -64.54 -33.75
CA PHE A 149 11.84 -63.18 -33.70
C PHE A 149 10.75 -62.12 -33.46
N ASP A 150 9.56 -62.29 -34.03
CA ASP A 150 8.44 -61.37 -33.80
C ASP A 150 7.98 -61.38 -32.34
N ARG A 151 7.86 -62.57 -31.72
CA ARG A 151 7.52 -62.71 -30.29
C ARG A 151 8.61 -62.17 -29.37
N MET A 152 9.88 -62.42 -29.70
CA MET A 152 11.02 -61.88 -28.95
C MET A 152 11.04 -60.34 -29.02
N ASN A 153 10.82 -59.77 -30.19
CA ASN A 153 10.74 -58.33 -30.39
C ASN A 153 9.54 -57.71 -29.64
N ALA A 154 8.39 -58.38 -29.66
CA ALA A 154 7.21 -57.95 -28.91
C ALA A 154 7.48 -57.93 -27.39
N LEU A 155 8.09 -58.97 -26.83
CA LEU A 155 8.48 -59.00 -25.41
C LEU A 155 9.49 -57.91 -25.06
N LYS A 156 10.52 -57.73 -25.89
CA LYS A 156 11.51 -56.66 -25.69
C LYS A 156 10.84 -55.28 -25.70
N SER A 157 9.89 -55.04 -26.61
CA SER A 157 9.10 -53.81 -26.65
C SER A 157 8.25 -53.63 -25.39
N ILE A 158 7.60 -54.69 -24.92
CA ILE A 158 6.79 -54.66 -23.69
C ILE A 158 7.65 -54.28 -22.47
N VAL A 159 8.80 -54.93 -22.30
CA VAL A 159 9.72 -54.64 -21.18
C VAL A 159 10.29 -53.22 -21.28
N GLY A 160 10.59 -52.75 -22.49
CA GLY A 160 10.99 -51.37 -22.74
C GLY A 160 9.94 -50.37 -22.28
N GLN A 161 8.68 -50.56 -22.70
CA GLN A 161 7.55 -49.72 -22.27
C GLN A 161 7.33 -49.79 -20.75
N ASP A 162 7.52 -50.97 -20.15
CA ASP A 162 7.72 -51.24 -18.71
C ASP A 162 8.60 -50.22 -18.01
N LYS A 163 9.84 -50.22 -18.46
CA LYS A 163 10.89 -49.40 -17.91
C LYS A 163 10.58 -47.92 -18.09
N ASP A 164 10.13 -47.52 -19.27
CA ASP A 164 9.81 -46.12 -19.57
C ASP A 164 8.62 -45.63 -18.72
N LEU A 165 7.61 -46.47 -18.52
CA LEU A 165 6.46 -46.17 -17.67
C LEU A 165 6.87 -46.01 -16.21
N LEU A 166 7.76 -46.87 -15.71
CA LEU A 166 8.29 -46.80 -14.35
C LEU A 166 9.13 -45.54 -14.13
N GLU A 167 10.02 -45.22 -15.08
CA GLU A 167 10.86 -44.03 -15.01
C GLU A 167 10.01 -42.75 -15.05
N ALA A 168 9.05 -42.68 -15.97
CA ALA A 168 8.15 -41.53 -16.06
C ALA A 168 7.28 -41.38 -14.79
N ASN A 169 6.83 -42.49 -14.17
CA ASN A 169 6.10 -42.43 -12.90
C ASN A 169 6.99 -41.94 -11.76
N LYS A 170 8.25 -42.40 -11.68
CA LYS A 170 9.21 -41.90 -10.70
C LYS A 170 9.45 -40.39 -10.84
N GLN A 171 9.66 -39.91 -12.07
CA GLN A 171 9.81 -38.48 -12.35
C GLN A 171 8.58 -37.67 -11.94
N ASP A 172 7.37 -38.16 -12.22
CA ASP A 172 6.14 -37.48 -11.77
C ASP A 172 6.01 -37.48 -10.23
N ARG A 173 6.48 -38.52 -9.52
CA ARG A 173 6.51 -38.53 -8.05
C ARG A 173 7.48 -37.49 -7.47
N ASP A 174 8.65 -37.35 -8.09
CA ASP A 174 9.62 -36.32 -7.70
C ASP A 174 9.06 -34.91 -7.96
N LEU A 175 8.37 -34.73 -9.10
CA LEU A 175 7.65 -33.49 -9.43
C LEU A 175 6.54 -33.17 -8.41
N ILE A 176 5.75 -34.17 -7.99
CA ILE A 176 4.71 -34.00 -6.95
C ILE A 176 5.34 -33.51 -5.64
N ALA A 177 6.43 -34.12 -5.20
CA ALA A 177 7.12 -33.71 -3.98
C ALA A 177 7.64 -32.27 -4.06
N GLN A 178 8.22 -31.89 -5.21
CA GLN A 178 8.66 -30.53 -5.45
C GLN A 178 7.47 -29.55 -5.44
N LYS A 179 6.41 -29.85 -6.20
CA LYS A 179 5.25 -28.96 -6.35
C LYS A 179 4.47 -28.80 -5.05
N LYS A 180 4.36 -29.84 -4.21
CA LYS A 180 3.78 -29.73 -2.86
C LYS A 180 4.53 -28.70 -2.02
N LYS A 181 5.87 -28.76 -2.01
CA LYS A 181 6.70 -27.80 -1.28
C LYS A 181 6.56 -26.38 -1.83
N GLU A 182 6.51 -26.23 -3.16
CA GLU A 182 6.28 -24.93 -3.80
C GLU A 182 4.92 -24.33 -3.40
N VAL A 183 3.85 -25.12 -3.48
CA VAL A 183 2.48 -24.72 -3.08
C VAL A 183 2.42 -24.33 -1.59
N GLU A 184 3.02 -25.12 -0.71
CA GLU A 184 3.07 -24.83 0.73
C GLU A 184 3.79 -23.50 1.03
N ASN A 185 4.94 -23.27 0.38
CA ASN A 185 5.69 -22.02 0.52
C ASN A 185 4.90 -20.83 -0.02
N GLN A 186 4.28 -20.96 -1.19
CA GLN A 186 3.47 -19.90 -1.80
C GLN A 186 2.24 -19.56 -0.96
N LEU A 187 1.58 -20.56 -0.35
CA LEU A 187 0.48 -20.31 0.59
C LEU A 187 0.93 -19.53 1.82
N ALA A 188 2.09 -19.87 2.39
CA ALA A 188 2.67 -19.13 3.50
C ALA A 188 3.02 -17.69 3.10
N GLU A 189 3.61 -17.51 1.93
CA GLU A 189 3.96 -16.20 1.38
C GLU A 189 2.72 -15.31 1.16
N VAL A 190 1.68 -15.83 0.51
CA VAL A 190 0.40 -15.14 0.31
C VAL A 190 -0.18 -14.68 1.64
N LYS A 191 -0.18 -15.56 2.66
CA LYS A 191 -0.67 -15.21 4.01
C LYS A 191 0.13 -14.06 4.63
N THR A 192 1.46 -14.08 4.49
CA THR A 192 2.32 -12.99 4.96
C THR A 192 2.06 -11.68 4.22
N LEU A 193 1.88 -11.72 2.89
CA LEU A 193 1.59 -10.54 2.09
C LEU A 193 0.23 -9.92 2.46
N TYR A 194 -0.80 -10.74 2.69
CA TYR A 194 -2.10 -10.26 3.17
C TYR A 194 -2.00 -9.61 4.56
N ALA A 195 -1.22 -10.18 5.48
CA ALA A 195 -0.98 -9.58 6.79
C ALA A 195 -0.32 -8.20 6.66
N LYS A 196 0.76 -8.10 5.88
CA LYS A 196 1.43 -6.81 5.59
C LYS A 196 0.48 -5.78 4.98
N THR A 197 -0.39 -6.22 4.06
CA THR A 197 -1.38 -5.35 3.41
C THR A 197 -2.38 -4.79 4.41
N ASN A 198 -2.83 -5.61 5.38
CA ASN A 198 -3.74 -5.14 6.44
C ASN A 198 -3.05 -4.12 7.37
N ASP A 199 -1.79 -4.34 7.73
CA ASP A 199 -1.02 -3.40 8.55
C ASP A 199 -0.82 -2.04 7.83
N ILE A 200 -0.54 -2.07 6.53
CA ILE A 200 -0.42 -0.86 5.71
C ILE A 200 -1.76 -0.14 5.61
N LYS A 201 -2.87 -0.85 5.39
CA LYS A 201 -4.21 -0.23 5.37
C LYS A 201 -4.55 0.45 6.70
N ALA A 202 -4.21 -0.17 7.84
CA ALA A 202 -4.40 0.44 9.15
C ALA A 202 -3.56 1.72 9.31
N THR A 203 -2.32 1.70 8.83
CA THR A 203 -1.42 2.87 8.83
C THR A 203 -1.98 4.02 7.97
N LEU A 204 -2.50 3.69 6.79
CA LEU A 204 -3.07 4.65 5.85
C LEU A 204 -4.29 5.37 6.46
N VAL A 205 -5.20 4.64 7.09
CA VAL A 205 -6.35 5.22 7.82
C VAL A 205 -5.88 6.16 8.94
N ALA A 206 -4.80 5.82 9.65
CA ALA A 206 -4.24 6.68 10.68
C ALA A 206 -3.65 7.97 10.10
N GLN A 207 -2.94 7.89 8.97
CA GLN A 207 -2.40 9.04 8.26
C GLN A 207 -3.49 9.97 7.72
N GLU A 208 -4.57 9.43 7.15
CA GLU A 208 -5.72 10.22 6.68
C GLU A 208 -6.40 10.98 7.82
N LYS A 209 -6.57 10.34 8.99
CA LYS A 209 -7.09 11.01 10.20
C LYS A 209 -6.18 12.16 10.66
N ARG A 210 -4.85 11.95 10.65
CA ARG A 210 -3.87 13.00 11.00
C ARG A 210 -3.96 14.20 10.04
N LYS A 211 -4.01 13.93 8.74
CA LYS A 211 -4.21 14.96 7.71
C LYS A 211 -5.50 15.75 7.94
N ALA A 212 -6.60 15.08 8.25
CA ALA A 212 -7.88 15.73 8.51
C ALA A 212 -7.86 16.60 9.78
N SER A 213 -7.19 16.15 10.85
CA SER A 213 -7.04 16.94 12.08
C SER A 213 -6.22 18.21 11.86
N GLU A 214 -5.12 18.13 11.11
CA GLU A 214 -4.27 19.30 10.82
C GLU A 214 -4.94 20.24 9.81
N GLY A 215 -5.65 19.70 8.81
CA GLY A 215 -6.45 20.50 7.87
C GLY A 215 -7.59 21.26 8.56
N CYS A 216 -8.28 20.64 9.53
CA CYS A 216 -9.35 21.29 10.30
C CYS A 216 -8.84 22.47 11.13
N PHE A 217 -7.61 22.40 11.65
CA PHE A 217 -6.97 23.49 12.39
C PHE A 217 -6.76 24.74 11.51
N THR A 218 -6.45 24.56 10.22
CA THR A 218 -6.23 25.68 9.28
C THR A 218 -7.50 26.43 8.85
N LEU A 219 -8.68 25.80 8.95
CA LEU A 219 -9.96 26.38 8.53
C LEU A 219 -10.71 27.11 9.65
N ARG A 220 -10.25 26.95 10.91
CA ARG A 220 -10.93 27.48 12.11
C ARG A 220 -10.34 28.80 12.64
N GLN A 221 -9.17 29.20 12.14
CA GLN A 221 -8.54 30.51 12.43
C GLN A 221 -8.78 31.49 11.30
#